data_AF-N2AKP4-F1
#
_entry.id   AF-N2AKP4-F1
#
_cell.length_a   1.000
_cell.length_b   1.000
_cell.length_c   1.000
_cell.angle_alpha   90.00
_cell.angle_beta   90.00
_cell.angle_gamma   90.00
#
_symmetry.space_group_name_H-M   'P 1'
#
loop_
_entity.id
_entity.type
_entity.pdbx_description
1 polymer ?
#
loop_
_entity_poly.entity_id
_entity_poly.type
_entity_poly.pdbx_seq_one_letter_code
_entity_poly.pdbx_strand_id
1 'polypeptide(L)'
;MFSFVFWVLLCWFIVNVIWMWFVLKNQTYQRVFAWINVCAVVIGFWVYYGVAHDPSGIAIWFIWLNWINVVLACLQFYFGYRKLNN
;
A
#
# COMPACT_ATOMS: atom_id res chain seq x y z
N MET A 1 7.30 13.73 12.92
CA MET A 1 6.01 13.24 12.36
C MET A 1 6.19 12.55 11.02
N PHE A 2 6.74 13.21 10.00
CA PHE A 2 6.91 12.64 8.65
C PHE A 2 7.71 11.31 8.62
N SER A 3 8.89 11.26 9.24
CA SER A 3 9.71 10.05 9.32
C SER A 3 9.02 8.90 10.07
N PHE A 4 8.26 9.20 11.14
CA PHE A 4 7.51 8.18 11.86
C PHE A 4 6.41 7.54 10.99
N VAL A 5 5.64 8.37 10.29
CA VAL A 5 4.59 7.88 9.37
C VAL A 5 5.19 7.09 8.20
N PHE A 6 6.35 7.52 7.68
CA PHE A 6 7.10 6.78 6.67
C PHE A 6 7.39 5.35 7.13
N TRP A 7 7.97 5.18 8.31
CA TRP A 7 8.33 3.86 8.83
C TRP A 7 7.10 2.99 9.10
N VAL A 8 6.00 3.57 9.59
CA VAL A 8 4.74 2.84 9.79
C VAL A 8 4.17 2.34 8.45
N LEU A 9 4.12 3.21 7.42
CA LEU A 9 3.64 2.83 6.09
C LEU A 9 4.56 1.82 5.39
N LEU A 10 5.88 1.94 5.59
CA LEU A 10 6.86 1.00 5.06
C LEU A 10 6.70 -0.39 5.69
N CYS A 11 6.59 -0.47 7.02
CA CYS A 11 6.34 -1.72 7.73
C CYS A 11 5.00 -2.34 7.30
N TRP A 12 3.95 -1.52 7.17
CA TRP A 12 2.66 -1.96 6.66
C TRP A 12 2.77 -2.55 5.26
N PHE A 13 3.47 -1.87 4.35
CA PHE A 13 3.69 -2.34 2.99
C PHE A 13 4.38 -3.70 2.95
N ILE A 14 5.45 -3.89 3.73
CA ILE A 14 6.19 -5.16 3.78
C ILE A 14 5.27 -6.30 4.24
N VAL A 15 4.53 -6.09 5.34
CA VAL A 15 3.59 -7.09 5.86
C VAL A 15 2.50 -7.40 4.83
N ASN A 16 1.95 -6.38 4.17
CA ASN A 16 0.91 -6.55 3.17
C ASN A 16 1.39 -7.35 1.94
N VAL A 17 2.59 -7.04 1.43
CA VAL A 17 3.19 -7.79 0.31
C VAL A 17 3.34 -9.26 0.69
N ILE A 18 3.94 -9.55 1.85
CA ILE A 18 4.14 -10.93 2.31
C ILE A 18 2.78 -11.65 2.42
N TRP A 19 1.80 -11.01 3.06
CA TRP A 19 0.47 -11.59 3.28
C TRP A 19 -0.28 -11.87 1.96
N MET A 20 -0.13 -10.99 0.96
CA MET A 20 -0.70 -11.17 -0.38
C MET A 20 -0.25 -12.50 -1.00
N TRP A 21 1.03 -12.88 -0.86
CA TRP A 21 1.57 -14.14 -1.37
C TRP A 21 1.01 -15.36 -0.64
N PHE A 22 0.79 -15.28 0.68
CA PHE A 22 0.26 -16.40 1.46
C PHE A 22 -1.25 -16.65 1.22
N VAL A 23 -2.04 -15.60 0.98
CA VAL A 23 -3.51 -15.71 0.88
C VAL A 23 -3.99 -15.59 -0.58
N LEU A 24 -3.14 -15.90 -1.55
CA LEU A 24 -3.40 -15.70 -2.99
C LEU A 24 -4.57 -16.55 -3.53
N LYS A 25 -4.92 -17.63 -2.84
CA LYS A 25 -6.05 -18.51 -3.19
C LYS A 25 -7.41 -18.02 -2.66
N ASN A 26 -7.43 -17.11 -1.68
CA ASN A 26 -8.68 -16.67 -1.07
C ASN A 26 -9.04 -15.24 -1.51
N GLN A 27 -9.97 -15.17 -2.47
CA GLN A 27 -10.37 -13.93 -3.13
C GLN A 27 -11.00 -12.91 -2.20
N THR A 28 -11.75 -13.36 -1.18
CA THR A 28 -12.41 -12.46 -0.23
C THR A 28 -11.39 -11.67 0.58
N TYR A 29 -10.35 -12.34 1.08
CA TYR A 29 -9.28 -11.65 1.81
C TYR A 29 -8.50 -10.70 0.89
N GLN A 30 -8.20 -11.10 -0.34
CA GLN A 30 -7.51 -10.22 -1.31
C GLN A 30 -8.31 -8.94 -1.58
N ARG A 31 -9.64 -9.00 -1.68
CA ARG A 31 -10.48 -7.82 -1.86
C ARG A 31 -10.45 -6.89 -0.65
N VAL A 32 -10.58 -7.44 0.56
CA VAL A 32 -10.54 -6.64 1.79
C VAL A 32 -9.17 -5.99 1.96
N PHE A 33 -8.08 -6.75 1.78
CA PHE A 33 -6.72 -6.20 1.84
C PHE A 33 -6.47 -5.13 0.77
N ALA A 34 -7.00 -5.30 -0.45
CA ALA A 34 -6.90 -4.29 -1.49
C ALA A 34 -7.52 -2.95 -1.06
N TRP A 35 -8.71 -2.97 -0.45
CA TRP A 35 -9.36 -1.77 0.06
C TRP A 35 -8.61 -1.14 1.24
N ILE A 36 -8.06 -1.95 2.15
CA ILE A 36 -7.20 -1.43 3.22
C ILE A 36 -5.96 -0.75 2.63
N ASN A 37 -5.38 -1.34 1.58
CA ASN A 37 -4.21 -0.77 0.91
C ASN A 37 -4.54 0.55 0.20
N VAL A 38 -5.74 0.69 -0.38
CA VAL A 38 -6.23 1.97 -0.91
C VAL A 38 -6.31 3.03 0.18
N CYS A 39 -6.84 2.70 1.36
CA CYS A 39 -6.86 3.63 2.50
C CYS A 39 -5.44 4.04 2.90
N ALA A 40 -4.49 3.10 2.95
CA ALA A 40 -3.10 3.38 3.25
C ALA A 40 -2.44 4.31 2.21
N VAL A 41 -2.74 4.11 0.91
CA VAL A 41 -2.30 5.00 -0.18
C VAL A 41 -2.85 6.41 0.00
N VAL A 42 -4.15 6.55 0.27
CA VAL A 42 -4.80 7.86 0.46
C VAL A 42 -4.18 8.60 1.65
N ILE A 43 -3.97 7.91 2.78
CA ILE A 43 -3.31 8.48 3.95
C ILE A 43 -1.85 8.84 3.63
N GLY A 44 -1.13 7.98 2.89
CA GLY A 44 0.23 8.24 2.43
C GLY A 44 0.32 9.54 1.63
N PHE A 45 -0.49 9.68 0.58
CA PHE A 45 -0.51 10.92 -0.22
C PHE A 45 -0.96 12.14 0.59
N TRP A 46 -1.93 11.97 1.49
CA TRP A 46 -2.35 13.04 2.39
C TRP A 46 -1.21 13.53 3.29
N VAL A 47 -0.45 12.62 3.89
CA VAL A 47 0.68 12.97 4.76
C VAL A 47 1.82 13.59 3.98
N TYR A 48 2.05 13.14 2.75
CA TYR A 48 3.02 13.77 1.86
C TYR A 48 2.63 15.21 1.52
N TYR A 49 1.41 15.48 1.07
CA TYR A 49 1.05 16.84 0.63
C TYR A 49 0.53 17.76 1.75
N GLY A 50 0.01 17.22 2.84
CA GLY A 50 -0.68 17.97 3.90
C GLY A 50 0.19 18.35 5.09
N VAL A 51 1.40 17.80 5.23
CA VAL A 51 2.31 18.11 6.34
C VAL A 51 3.53 18.82 5.78
N ALA A 52 3.97 19.94 6.37
CA ALA A 52 5.22 20.57 6.01
C ALA A 52 6.39 19.61 6.32
N HIS A 53 7.20 19.30 5.32
CA HIS A 53 8.35 18.40 5.45
C HIS A 53 9.53 18.98 4.65
N ASP A 54 10.73 18.90 5.22
CA ASP A 54 11.94 19.31 4.51
C ASP A 54 12.16 18.41 3.28
N PRO A 55 12.68 18.96 2.16
CA PRO A 55 12.99 18.22 0.93
C PRO A 55 14.17 17.25 1.08
N SER A 56 14.40 16.73 2.29
CA SER A 56 15.33 15.66 2.63
C SER A 56 15.12 14.42 1.77
N GLY A 57 16.18 13.64 1.56
CA GLY A 57 16.15 12.46 0.67
C GLY A 57 15.06 11.43 0.99
N ILE A 58 14.54 11.39 2.22
CA ILE A 58 13.43 10.49 2.63
C ILE A 58 12.13 10.85 1.92
N ALA A 59 11.89 12.12 1.58
CA ALA A 59 10.67 12.55 0.89
C ALA A 59 10.52 11.90 -0.49
N ILE A 60 11.62 11.76 -1.23
CA ILE A 60 11.63 11.06 -2.52
C ILE A 60 11.27 9.57 -2.32
N TRP A 61 11.87 8.90 -1.34
CA TRP A 61 11.54 7.50 -1.03
C TRP A 61 10.10 7.31 -0.56
N PHE A 62 9.55 8.28 0.16
CA PHE A 62 8.15 8.28 0.61
C PHE A 62 7.19 8.26 -0.57
N ILE A 63 7.41 9.12 -1.58
CA ILE A 63 6.53 9.15 -2.75
C ILE A 63 6.68 7.89 -3.61
N TRP A 64 7.91 7.35 -3.75
CA TRP A 64 8.12 6.06 -4.41
C TRP A 64 7.34 4.93 -3.72
N LEU A 65 7.39 4.83 -2.39
CA LEU A 65 6.63 3.83 -1.64
C LEU A 65 5.11 3.98 -1.82
N ASN A 66 4.59 5.21 -1.84
CA ASN A 66 3.17 5.45 -2.09
C ASN A 66 2.77 4.96 -3.49
N TRP A 67 3.57 5.23 -4.52
CA TRP A 67 3.31 4.73 -5.86
C TRP A 67 3.40 3.20 -5.96
N ILE A 68 4.36 2.58 -5.29
CA ILE A 68 4.45 1.12 -5.23
C ILE A 68 3.22 0.53 -4.52
N ASN A 69 2.74 1.17 -3.44
CA ASN A 69 1.50 0.78 -2.77
C ASN A 69 0.28 0.85 -3.71
N VAL A 70 0.20 1.86 -4.59
CA VAL A 70 -0.85 1.95 -5.63
C VAL A 70 -0.79 0.73 -6.55
N VAL A 71 0.39 0.40 -7.07
CA VAL A 71 0.56 -0.77 -7.95
C VAL A 71 0.18 -2.07 -7.23
N LEU A 72 0.57 -2.21 -5.96
CA LEU A 72 0.20 -3.37 -5.15
C LEU A 72 -1.32 -3.46 -4.95
N ALA A 73 -1.99 -2.35 -4.65
CA ALA A 73 -3.44 -2.32 -4.52
C ALA A 73 -4.11 -2.75 -5.83
N CYS A 74 -3.66 -2.25 -6.99
CA CYS A 74 -4.15 -2.69 -8.30
C CYS A 74 -3.97 -4.20 -8.52
N LEU A 75 -2.82 -4.77 -8.16
CA LEU A 75 -2.58 -6.21 -8.25
C LEU A 75 -3.50 -7.00 -7.31
N GLN A 76 -3.71 -6.55 -6.08
CA GLN A 76 -4.62 -7.18 -5.13
C GLN A 76 -6.08 -7.13 -5.61
N PHE A 77 -6.50 -6.02 -6.23
CA PHE A 77 -7.79 -5.95 -6.92
C PHE A 77 -7.87 -6.96 -8.07
N TYR A 78 -6.84 -7.05 -8.91
CA TYR A 78 -6.82 -8.03 -9.99
C TYR A 78 -6.94 -9.46 -9.46
N PHE A 79 -6.12 -9.86 -8.50
CA PHE A 79 -6.17 -11.21 -7.92
C PHE A 79 -7.44 -11.48 -7.10
N GLY A 80 -8.03 -10.46 -6.49
CA GLY A 80 -9.28 -10.55 -5.74
C GLY A 80 -10.53 -10.65 -6.63
N TYR A 81 -10.53 -10.04 -7.81
CA TYR A 81 -11.68 -10.00 -8.73
C TYR A 81 -11.53 -10.87 -9.97
N ARG A 82 -10.36 -11.46 -10.24
CA ARG A 82 -10.20 -12.40 -11.35
C ARG A 82 -11.24 -13.53 -11.24
N LYS A 83 -11.94 -13.85 -12.32
CA LYS A 83 -12.73 -15.08 -12.35
C LYS A 83 -11.77 -16.26 -12.38
N LEU A 84 -11.80 -17.08 -11.33
CA LEU A 84 -11.28 -18.44 -11.43
C LEU A 84 -12.35 -19.22 -12.19
N ASN A 85 -12.14 -19.45 -13.48
CA ASN A 85 -12.94 -20.44 -14.21
C ASN A 85 -12.59 -21.80 -13.59
N ASN A 86 -13.56 -22.38 -12.88
CA ASN A 86 -13.59 -23.83 -12.62
C ASN A 86 -13.97 -24.55 -13.91
#